data_AF-A0A0P9P911-F1
#
_entry.id   AF-A0A0P9P911-F1
#
_cell.length_a   1.000
_cell.length_b   1.000
_cell.length_c   1.000
_cell.angle_alpha   90.00
_cell.angle_beta   90.00
_cell.angle_gamma   90.00
#
_symmetry.space_group_name_H-M   'P 1'
#
loop_
_entity.id
_entity.type
_entity.pdbx_description
1 polymer ?
#
loop_
_entity_poly.entity_id
_entity_poly.type
_entity_poly.pdbx_seq_one_letter_code
_entity_poly.pdbx_strand_id
1 'polypeptide(L)'
;TGNMELLLSRIRQERFTELDRYINAALEGSRRAASLTHRLLAFSRRQTLAPKATDIDLLVAGMDELIRRTVGPAIDMQVNASRGLWATLVDPHQLENSLLNLCINA
;
A
#
# COMPACT_ATOMS: atom_id res chain seq x y z
N THR A 1 -18.93 -14.95 -2.65
CA THR A 1 -20.08 -15.73 -2.13
C THR A 1 -20.57 -16.78 -3.11
N GLY A 2 -20.77 -16.46 -4.40
CA GLY A 2 -21.32 -17.42 -5.39
C GLY A 2 -20.60 -18.78 -5.52
N ASN A 3 -19.28 -18.87 -5.38
CA ASN A 3 -18.58 -20.17 -5.47
C ASN A 3 -18.90 -21.12 -4.30
N MET A 4 -19.22 -20.63 -3.11
CA MET A 4 -19.57 -21.46 -1.94
C MET A 4 -20.97 -22.06 -2.10
N GLU A 5 -21.92 -21.29 -2.66
CA GLU A 5 -23.27 -21.77 -2.94
C GLU A 5 -23.28 -22.87 -4.00
N LEU A 6 -22.46 -22.71 -5.05
CA LEU A 6 -22.26 -23.73 -6.07
C LEU A 6 -21.62 -25.01 -5.50
N LEU A 7 -20.67 -24.86 -4.58
CA LEU A 7 -20.00 -25.96 -3.88
C LEU A 7 -20.99 -26.76 -3.02
N LEU A 8 -21.83 -26.07 -2.22
CA LEU A 8 -22.88 -26.69 -1.42
C LEU A 8 -23.94 -27.39 -2.28
N SER A 9 -24.33 -26.79 -3.41
CA SER A 9 -25.26 -27.40 -4.36
C SER A 9 -24.70 -28.68 -5.00
N ARG A 10 -23.38 -28.78 -5.21
CA ARG A 10 -22.74 -29.93 -5.84
C ARG A 10 -22.43 -31.07 -4.86
N ILE A 11 -22.10 -30.75 -3.60
CA ILE A 11 -22.02 -31.74 -2.51
C ILE A 11 -23.38 -32.44 -2.33
N ARG A 12 -24.50 -31.70 -2.37
CA ARG A 12 -25.85 -32.27 -2.31
C ARG A 12 -26.21 -33.15 -3.51
N GLN A 13 -25.46 -33.07 -4.60
CA GLN A 13 -25.68 -33.84 -5.83
C GLN A 13 -24.66 -34.98 -5.98
N GLU A 14 -23.85 -35.28 -4.95
CA GLU A 14 -22.81 -36.32 -4.94
C GLU A 14 -21.80 -36.20 -6.10
N ARG A 15 -21.64 -34.99 -6.65
CA ARG A 15 -20.72 -34.71 -7.76
C ARG A 15 -19.42 -34.14 -7.21
N PHE A 16 -18.52 -35.05 -6.84
CA PHE A 16 -17.23 -34.72 -6.21
C PHE A 16 -16.13 -34.33 -7.21
N THR A 17 -16.32 -34.57 -8.51
CA THR A 17 -15.27 -34.45 -9.54
C THR A 17 -14.77 -33.02 -9.80
N GLU A 18 -15.51 -31.99 -9.39
CA GLU A 18 -15.11 -30.58 -9.50
C GLU A 18 -14.94 -29.88 -8.15
N LEU A 19 -15.07 -30.61 -7.03
CA LEU A 19 -15.15 -30.02 -5.71
C LEU A 19 -13.87 -29.27 -5.33
N ASP A 20 -12.71 -29.86 -5.64
CA ASP A 20 -11.40 -29.26 -5.40
C ASP A 20 -11.23 -27.91 -6.10
N ARG A 21 -11.77 -27.75 -7.31
CA ARG A 21 -11.71 -26.47 -8.04
C ARG A 21 -12.47 -25.38 -7.30
N TYR A 22 -13.67 -25.68 -6.79
CA TYR A 22 -14.47 -24.71 -6.06
C TYR A 22 -13.89 -24.41 -4.68
N ILE A 23 -13.34 -25.42 -3.98
CA ILE A 23 -12.64 -25.24 -2.70
C ILE A 23 -11.45 -24.29 -2.89
N ASN A 24 -10.60 -24.55 -3.88
CA ASN A 24 -9.44 -23.72 -4.16
C ASN A 24 -9.84 -22.30 -4.55
N ALA A 25 -10.86 -22.13 -5.39
CA ALA A 25 -11.34 -20.80 -5.76
C ALA A 25 -11.92 -20.01 -4.57
N ALA A 26 -12.61 -20.68 -3.65
CA ALA A 26 -13.12 -20.07 -2.43
C ALA A 26 -11.98 -19.68 -1.47
N LEU A 27 -10.97 -20.54 -1.32
CA LEU A 27 -9.79 -20.28 -0.48
C LEU A 27 -8.99 -19.09 -1.00
N GLU A 28 -8.77 -19.03 -2.31
CA GLU A 28 -8.09 -17.90 -2.96
C GLU A 28 -8.88 -16.60 -2.81
N GLY A 29 -10.20 -16.65 -2.95
CA GLY A 29 -11.06 -15.49 -2.68
C GLY A 29 -10.95 -14.99 -1.24
N SER A 30 -10.95 -15.92 -0.27
CA SER A 30 -10.80 -15.60 1.16
C SER A 30 -9.43 -14.98 1.47
N ARG A 31 -8.35 -15.53 0.92
CA ARG A 31 -6.98 -14.99 1.07
C ARG A 31 -6.87 -13.57 0.54
N ARG A 32 -7.43 -13.30 -0.64
CA ARG A 32 -7.45 -11.94 -1.22
C ARG A 32 -8.25 -10.97 -0.35
N ALA A 33 -9.42 -11.38 0.14
CA ALA A 33 -10.22 -10.55 1.05
C ALA A 33 -9.47 -10.24 2.35
N ALA A 34 -8.82 -11.24 2.95
CA ALA A 34 -8.01 -11.06 4.16
C ALA A 34 -6.84 -10.09 3.92
N SER A 35 -6.13 -10.23 2.79
CA SER A 35 -5.05 -9.32 2.41
C SER A 35 -5.55 -7.88 2.22
N LEU A 36 -6.69 -7.70 1.57
CA LEU A 36 -7.31 -6.38 1.38
C LEU A 36 -7.68 -5.75 2.73
N THR A 37 -8.39 -6.49 3.59
CA THR A 37 -8.77 -6.01 4.92
C THR A 37 -7.54 -5.69 5.76
N HIS A 38 -6.48 -6.49 5.68
CA HIS A 38 -5.23 -6.20 6.38
C HIS A 38 -4.59 -4.89 5.90
N ARG A 39 -4.53 -4.65 4.58
CA ARG A 39 -4.02 -3.39 4.02
C ARG A 39 -4.89 -2.19 4.44
N LEU A 40 -6.21 -2.35 4.47
CA LEU A 40 -7.14 -1.31 4.93
C LEU A 40 -7.02 -1.02 6.44
N LEU A 41 -6.88 -2.05 7.27
CA LEU A 41 -6.69 -1.88 8.72
C LEU A 41 -5.32 -1.23 9.02
N ALA A 42 -4.27 -1.64 8.30
CA ALA A 42 -2.95 -1.02 8.40
C ALA A 42 -3.00 0.46 8.02
N PHE A 43 -3.70 0.80 6.93
CA PHE A 43 -3.94 2.19 6.51
C PHE A 43 -4.81 2.97 7.52
N SER A 44 -5.83 2.33 8.09
CA SER A 44 -6.76 2.94 9.04
C SER A 44 -6.15 3.19 10.42
N ARG A 45 -5.02 2.56 10.78
CA ARG A 45 -4.35 2.83 12.05
C ARG A 45 -3.87 4.28 12.04
N ARG A 46 -4.56 5.13 12.80
CA ARG A 46 -4.08 6.46 13.16
C ARG A 46 -2.80 6.30 13.96
N GLN A 47 -1.65 6.41 13.30
CA GLN A 47 -0.41 6.68 14.01
C GLN A 47 -0.55 8.06 14.64
N THR A 48 -0.22 8.17 15.93
CA THR A 48 -0.16 9.47 16.60
C THR A 48 0.87 10.32 15.86
N LEU A 49 0.41 11.41 15.25
CA LEU A 49 1.30 12.36 14.59
C LEU A 49 2.24 12.96 15.64
N ALA A 50 3.50 13.14 15.27
CA ALA A 50 4.47 13.88 16.04
C ALA A 50 4.95 15.11 15.26
N PRO A 51 4.10 16.16 15.12
CA PRO A 51 4.48 17.34 14.35
C PRO A 51 5.68 18.04 15.00
N LYS A 52 6.68 18.38 14.19
CA LYS A 52 7.81 19.21 14.59
C LYS A 52 8.16 20.18 13.47
N ALA A 53 8.76 21.31 13.84
CA ALA A 53 9.26 22.27 12.86
C ALA A 53 10.33 21.58 12.00
N THR A 54 10.06 21.44 10.71
CA THR A 54 10.86 20.64 9.79
C THR A 54 11.25 21.49 8.59
N ASP A 55 12.54 21.47 8.28
CA ASP A 55 13.06 21.98 7.00
C ASP A 55 12.73 20.95 5.91
N ILE A 56 11.83 21.33 5.01
CA ILE A 56 11.33 20.45 3.96
C ILE A 56 12.38 20.22 2.89
N ASP A 57 13.21 21.22 2.57
CA ASP A 57 14.27 21.06 1.58
C ASP A 57 15.30 20.05 2.07
N LEU A 58 15.68 20.14 3.34
CA LEU A 58 16.62 19.20 3.95
C LEU A 58 16.04 17.78 3.99
N LEU A 59 14.75 17.64 4.30
CA LEU A 59 14.06 16.35 4.32
C LEU A 59 14.06 15.70 2.92
N VAL A 60 13.62 16.44 1.90
CA VAL A 60 13.52 15.92 0.53
C VAL A 60 14.91 15.62 -0.04
N ALA A 61 15.92 16.45 0.25
CA ALA A 61 17.30 16.19 -0.12
C ALA A 61 17.83 14.88 0.50
N GLY A 62 17.50 14.61 1.77
CA GLY A 62 17.84 13.35 2.45
C GLY A 62 17.15 12.12 1.87
N MET A 63 16.04 12.30 1.14
CA MET A 63 15.28 11.23 0.49
C MET A 63 15.70 10.97 -0.96
N ASP A 64 16.49 11.83 -1.60
CA ASP A 64 16.78 11.77 -3.04
C ASP A 64 17.32 10.41 -3.48
N GLU A 65 18.33 9.88 -2.79
CA GLU A 65 18.92 8.57 -3.11
C GLU A 65 17.90 7.43 -2.96
N LEU A 66 17.09 7.47 -1.89
CA LEU A 66 16.10 6.44 -1.60
C LEU A 66 15.02 6.42 -2.68
N ILE A 67 14.46 7.60 -3.01
CA ILE A 67 13.42 7.72 -4.04
C ILE A 67 13.95 7.28 -5.40
N ARG A 68 15.16 7.72 -5.80
CA ARG A 68 15.81 7.30 -7.06
C ARG A 68 15.92 5.77 -7.17
N ARG A 69 16.30 5.10 -6.08
CA ARG A 69 16.38 3.63 -6.06
C ARG A 69 15.00 2.98 -6.17
N THR A 70 13.97 3.59 -5.61
CA THR A 70 12.59 3.06 -5.63
C THR A 70 11.93 3.20 -7.00
N VAL A 71 12.07 4.35 -7.67
CA VAL A 71 11.47 4.58 -9.01
C VAL A 71 12.27 3.95 -10.15
N GLY A 72 13.56 3.69 -9.92
CA GLY A 72 14.44 3.02 -10.87
C GLY A 72 15.04 3.97 -11.92
N PRO A 73 16.03 3.48 -12.70
CA PRO A 73 16.84 4.31 -13.59
C PRO A 73 16.12 4.83 -14.83
N ALA A 74 14.91 4.34 -15.11
CA ALA A 74 14.11 4.75 -16.27
C ALA A 74 13.33 6.05 -16.03
N ILE A 75 13.26 6.52 -14.78
CA ILE A 75 12.52 7.72 -14.39
C ILE A 75 13.53 8.84 -14.07
N ASP A 76 13.44 9.95 -14.80
CA ASP A 76 14.22 11.15 -14.48
C ASP A 76 13.60 11.85 -13.26
N MET A 77 14.38 11.98 -12.19
CA MET A 77 13.97 12.60 -10.94
C MET A 77 14.77 13.89 -10.72
N GLN A 78 14.05 15.00 -10.55
CA GLN A 78 14.62 16.30 -10.27
C GLN A 78 14.01 16.87 -8.99
N VAL A 79 14.86 17.27 -8.04
CA VAL A 79 14.45 17.98 -6.82
C VAL A 79 14.73 19.46 -7.02
N ASN A 80 13.68 20.27 -7.12
CA ASN A 80 13.80 21.72 -7.23
C ASN A 80 13.58 22.37 -5.87
N ALA A 81 14.64 22.44 -5.06
CA ALA A 81 14.60 23.07 -3.74
C ALA A 81 14.59 24.60 -3.86
N SER A 82 13.77 25.27 -3.06
CA SER A 82 13.67 26.73 -3.04
C SER A 82 14.41 27.28 -1.83
N ARG A 83 15.54 27.96 -2.04
CA ARG A 83 16.32 28.54 -0.94
C ARG A 83 15.46 29.45 -0.06
N GLY A 84 15.46 29.18 1.25
CA GLY A 84 14.82 30.04 2.25
C GLY A 84 13.38 29.66 2.59
N LEU A 85 12.96 28.42 2.35
CA LEU A 85 11.70 27.94 2.89
C LEU A 85 11.70 28.01 4.42
N TRP A 86 10.68 28.65 4.96
CA TRP A 86 10.23 28.52 6.33
C TRP A 86 10.07 27.06 6.77
N ALA A 87 10.54 26.77 7.99
CA ALA A 87 10.29 25.49 8.64
C ALA A 87 8.78 25.27 8.77
N THR A 88 8.31 24.09 8.36
CA THR A 88 6.89 23.73 8.36
C THR A 88 6.60 22.76 9.49
N LEU A 89 5.48 22.95 10.19
CA LEU A 89 5.04 22.06 11.26
C LEU A 89 4.39 20.82 10.65
N VAL A 90 5.18 19.75 10.49
CA VAL A 90 4.76 18.46 9.92
C VAL A 90 5.34 17.31 10.74
N ASP A 91 4.77 16.12 10.59
CA ASP A 91 5.41 14.88 11.03
C ASP A 91 6.33 14.38 9.89
N PRO A 92 7.65 14.38 10.06
CA PRO A 92 8.56 14.06 8.96
C PRO A 92 8.43 12.62 8.46
N HIS A 93 8.18 11.66 9.35
CA HIS A 93 8.02 10.27 8.92
C HIS A 93 6.77 10.10 8.06
N GLN A 94 5.68 10.81 8.38
CA GLN A 94 4.48 10.78 7.54
C GLN A 94 4.70 11.50 6.21
N LEU A 95 5.46 12.59 6.20
CA LEU A 95 5.80 13.29 4.96
C LEU A 95 6.69 12.43 4.06
N GLU A 96 7.72 11.79 4.61
CA GLU A 96 8.58 10.82 3.90
C GLU A 96 7.75 9.68 3.28
N ASN A 97 6.88 9.05 4.07
CA ASN A 97 6.01 7.98 3.59
C ASN A 97 5.05 8.47 2.50
N SER A 98 4.52 9.68 2.63
CA SER A 98 3.62 10.27 1.64
C SER A 98 4.34 10.52 0.32
N LEU A 99 5.55 11.07 0.36
CA LEU A 99 6.40 11.28 -0.82
C LEU A 99 6.74 9.96 -1.51
N LEU A 100 7.12 8.92 -0.74
CA LEU A 100 7.39 7.60 -1.32
C LEU A 100 6.17 6.97 -1.97
N ASN A 101 5.02 7.05 -1.32
CA ASN A 101 3.77 6.55 -1.90
C ASN A 101 3.41 7.30 -3.18
N LEU A 102 3.67 8.61 -3.26
CA LEU A 102 3.49 9.36 -4.50
C LEU A 102 4.44 8.87 -5.59
N CYS A 103 5.73 8.73 -5.30
CA CYS A 103 6.72 8.28 -6.28
C CYS A 103 6.49 6.84 -6.78
N ILE A 104 5.98 5.95 -5.93
CA ILE A 104 5.65 4.55 -6.31
C ILE A 104 4.39 4.48 -7.17
N ASN A 105 3.39 5.33 -6.89
CA ASN A 105 2.09 5.29 -7.55
C ASN A 105 1.97 6.25 -8.74
N ALA A 106 2.97 7.10 -8.99
CA ALA A 106 3.02 8.04 -10.10
C ALA A 106 3.13 7.35 -11.47
#